data_AF-A0A7M3YWH2-F1
#
_entry.id   AF-A0A7M3YWH2-F1
#
_cell.length_a   1.000
_cell.length_b   1.000
_cell.length_c   1.000
_cell.angle_alpha   90.00
_cell.angle_beta   90.00
_cell.angle_gamma   90.00
#
_symmetry.space_group_name_H-M   'P 1'
#
loop_
_entity.id
_entity.type
_entity.pdbx_description
1 polymer ?
#
loop_
_entity_poly.entity_id
_entity_poly.type
_entity_poly.pdbx_seq_one_letter_code
_entity_poly.pdbx_strand_id
1 'polypeptide(L)'
;KQKASGKLNRLKRSKRMWFEQHRWGMVEGGHLIVGGKDAKGNDAVVKKHLSGDDMYLHADLHGAPSCSLRASQGFALEERRPAHLPSDIPAYRLVDKLESPTLDEKKLQQAAVLALSWSRAWNGGGAHG
;
A
#
# COMPACT_ATOMS: atom_id res chain seq x y z
N LYS A 1 -35.52 -4.63 -2.55
CA LYS A 1 -34.95 -3.26 -2.61
C LYS A 1 -33.61 -3.07 -1.83
N GLN A 2 -33.06 -4.07 -1.14
CA GLN A 2 -31.75 -3.95 -0.44
C GLN A 2 -30.52 -4.44 -1.23
N LYS A 3 -30.72 -5.16 -2.35
CA LYS A 3 -29.63 -5.66 -3.23
C LYS A 3 -28.94 -4.58 -4.09
N ALA A 4 -29.43 -3.34 -4.10
CA ALA A 4 -28.93 -2.26 -4.96
C ALA A 4 -28.15 -1.15 -4.22
N SER A 5 -28.07 -1.19 -2.89
CA SER A 5 -27.46 -0.10 -2.12
C SER A 5 -25.97 -0.26 -1.86
N GLY A 6 -25.35 -1.42 -2.13
CA GLY A 6 -23.90 -1.65 -1.92
C GLY A 6 -23.39 -1.34 -0.51
N LYS A 7 -24.27 -1.18 0.48
CA LYS A 7 -23.89 -0.80 1.85
C LYS A 7 -23.34 -2.03 2.55
N LEU A 8 -22.04 -2.24 2.41
CA LEU A 8 -21.28 -3.17 3.24
C LEU A 8 -21.46 -2.75 4.70
N ASN A 9 -21.88 -3.68 5.55
CA ASN A 9 -22.09 -3.44 6.97
C ASN A 9 -20.79 -2.88 7.56
N ARG A 10 -20.84 -1.69 8.18
CA ARG A 10 -19.64 -1.00 8.66
C ARG A 10 -19.08 -1.74 9.86
N LEU A 11 -18.15 -2.66 9.60
CA LEU A 11 -17.44 -3.42 10.63
C LEU A 11 -16.77 -2.45 11.62
N LYS A 12 -16.72 -2.86 12.88
CA LYS A 12 -15.91 -2.19 13.90
C LYS A 12 -14.47 -2.21 13.41
N ARG A 13 -13.90 -1.04 13.06
CA ARG A 13 -12.53 -0.95 12.55
C ARG A 13 -11.59 -1.65 13.53
N SER A 14 -10.74 -2.52 13.01
CA SER A 14 -9.61 -3.06 13.77
C SER A 14 -8.69 -1.91 14.20
N LYS A 15 -7.75 -2.21 15.11
CA LYS A 15 -6.73 -1.26 15.53
C LYS A 15 -6.05 -0.68 14.29
N ARG A 16 -6.01 0.65 14.23
CA ARG A 16 -5.49 1.40 13.09
C ARG A 16 -4.01 1.03 12.87
N MET A 17 -3.66 0.58 11.68
CA MET A 17 -2.30 0.17 11.37
C MET A 17 -1.40 1.39 11.14
N TRP A 18 -0.11 1.26 11.48
CA TRP A 18 0.84 2.37 11.41
C TRP A 18 0.98 2.96 9.99
N PHE A 19 0.87 2.12 8.95
CA PHE A 19 1.01 2.54 7.56
C PHE A 19 -0.21 3.33 7.04
N GLU A 20 -1.37 3.23 7.70
CA GLU A 20 -2.59 3.94 7.29
C GLU A 20 -2.45 5.47 7.38
N GLN A 21 -1.52 5.97 8.20
CA GLN A 21 -1.24 7.40 8.27
C GLN A 21 -0.47 7.89 7.02
N HIS A 22 0.20 7.00 6.30
CA HIS A 22 1.00 7.27 5.11
C HIS A 22 0.22 6.97 3.82
N ARG A 23 0.84 7.16 2.65
CA ARG A 23 0.34 6.58 1.40
C ARG A 23 0.72 5.11 1.41
N TRP A 24 -0.18 4.24 1.03
CA TRP A 24 0.10 2.81 0.99
C TRP A 24 -0.63 2.15 -0.17
N GLY A 25 -0.10 1.02 -0.60
CA GLY A 25 -0.66 0.22 -1.68
C GLY A 25 -0.20 -1.21 -1.61
N MET A 26 -0.70 -2.02 -2.54
CA MET A 26 -0.32 -3.41 -2.71
C MET A 26 0.33 -3.58 -4.08
N VAL A 27 1.49 -4.23 -4.09
CA VAL A 27 2.21 -4.68 -5.29
C VAL A 27 1.89 -6.15 -5.53
N GLU A 28 2.11 -6.63 -6.75
CA GLU A 28 1.96 -8.04 -7.11
C GLU A 28 2.59 -8.99 -6.08
N GLY A 29 1.92 -10.12 -5.81
CA GLY A 29 2.28 -11.04 -4.74
C GLY A 29 1.91 -10.54 -3.33
N GLY A 30 1.18 -9.43 -3.22
CA GLY A 30 0.67 -8.94 -1.95
C GLY A 30 1.60 -7.99 -1.21
N HIS A 31 2.75 -7.62 -1.77
CA HIS A 31 3.75 -6.82 -1.06
C HIS A 31 3.20 -5.43 -0.70
N LEU A 32 3.44 -5.01 0.55
CA LEU A 32 3.01 -3.70 1.02
C LEU A 32 4.03 -2.64 0.59
N ILE A 33 3.59 -1.61 -0.11
CA ILE A 33 4.37 -0.39 -0.34
C ILE A 33 3.82 0.74 0.51
N VAL A 34 4.70 1.51 1.15
CA VAL A 34 4.35 2.66 1.99
C VAL A 34 5.20 3.85 1.60
N GLY A 35 4.56 4.99 1.31
CA GLY A 35 5.22 6.26 0.98
C GLY A 35 4.78 7.40 1.90
N GLY A 36 5.71 8.26 2.30
CA GLY A 36 5.37 9.42 3.13
C GLY A 36 4.41 10.41 2.44
N LYS A 37 3.62 11.14 3.23
CA LYS A 37 2.72 12.20 2.72
C LYS A 37 3.37 13.58 2.74
N ASP A 38 4.36 13.76 3.61
CA ASP A 38 5.11 14.97 3.89
C ASP A 38 6.54 14.61 4.30
N ALA A 39 7.41 15.61 4.48
CA ALA A 39 8.81 15.40 4.84
C ALA A 39 8.97 14.61 6.15
N LYS A 40 8.10 14.86 7.15
CA LYS A 40 8.13 14.14 8.43
C LYS A 40 7.71 12.68 8.28
N GLY A 41 6.71 12.40 7.44
CA GLY A 41 6.27 11.06 7.09
C GLY A 41 7.30 10.28 6.28
N ASN A 42 8.00 10.94 5.34
CA ASN A 42 9.14 10.36 4.62
C ASN A 42 10.19 9.85 5.60
N ASP A 43 10.61 10.71 6.53
CA ASP A 43 11.55 10.37 7.59
C ASP A 43 11.05 9.22 8.47
N ALA A 44 9.77 9.22 8.84
CA ALA A 44 9.19 8.15 9.64
C ALA A 44 9.21 6.80 8.90
N VAL A 45 8.84 6.78 7.61
CA VAL A 45 8.86 5.56 6.78
C VAL A 45 10.29 5.01 6.67
N VAL A 46 11.27 5.86 6.35
CA VAL A 46 12.66 5.43 6.14
C VAL A 46 13.35 5.05 7.44
N LYS A 47 13.22 5.86 8.50
CA LYS A 47 13.98 5.64 9.75
C LYS A 47 13.36 4.59 10.65
N LYS A 48 12.02 4.42 10.64
CA LYS A 48 11.32 3.55 11.61
C LYS A 48 10.77 2.27 11.00
N HIS A 49 10.54 2.25 9.69
CA HIS A 49 9.77 1.18 9.07
C HIS A 49 10.47 0.50 7.89
N LEU A 50 11.64 1.01 7.46
CA LEU A 50 12.50 0.33 6.51
C LEU A 50 13.39 -0.68 7.25
N SER A 51 13.27 -1.95 6.90
CA SER A 51 14.10 -3.05 7.40
C SER A 51 15.16 -3.43 6.35
N GLY A 52 16.18 -4.21 6.73
CA GLY A 52 17.28 -4.56 5.80
C GLY A 52 16.85 -5.35 4.56
N ASP A 53 15.77 -6.12 4.66
CA ASP A 53 15.20 -6.88 3.53
C ASP A 53 14.25 -6.03 2.66
N ASP A 54 13.85 -4.84 3.12
CA ASP A 54 12.92 -3.99 2.40
C ASP A 54 13.65 -3.14 1.35
N MET A 55 12.95 -2.80 0.26
CA MET A 55 13.52 -1.96 -0.78
C MET A 55 13.12 -0.50 -0.60
N TYR A 56 14.11 0.38 -0.64
CA TYR A 56 13.88 1.83 -0.65
C TYR A 56 13.63 2.32 -2.07
N LEU A 57 12.58 3.12 -2.26
CA LEU A 57 12.25 3.75 -3.54
C LEU A 57 12.03 5.25 -3.39
N HIS A 58 12.55 6.02 -4.33
CA HIS A 58 12.32 7.45 -4.47
C HIS A 58 12.33 7.79 -5.96
N ALA A 59 11.31 8.52 -6.44
CA ALA A 59 11.33 9.02 -7.80
C ALA A 59 12.21 10.26 -7.88
N ASP A 60 13.03 10.38 -8.91
CA ASP A 60 13.84 11.58 -9.16
C ASP A 60 12.99 12.72 -9.72
N LEU A 61 12.00 13.16 -8.91
CA LEU A 61 11.07 14.23 -9.23
C LEU A 61 10.81 15.06 -7.99
N HIS A 62 10.61 16.36 -8.20
CA HIS A 62 10.29 17.26 -7.11
C HIS A 62 8.97 16.88 -6.42
N GLY A 63 9.01 16.76 -5.09
CA GLY A 63 7.85 16.38 -4.28
C GLY A 63 7.48 14.90 -4.38
N ALA A 64 8.39 14.04 -4.86
CA ALA A 64 8.25 12.60 -4.75
C ALA A 64 8.34 12.13 -3.28
N PRO A 65 7.57 11.11 -2.88
CA PRO A 65 7.66 10.54 -1.55
C PRO A 65 8.83 9.55 -1.43
N SER A 66 9.41 9.47 -0.24
CA SER A 66 10.25 8.36 0.16
C SER A 66 9.37 7.15 0.44
N CYS A 67 9.59 6.06 -0.29
CA CYS A 67 8.81 4.83 -0.19
C CYS A 67 9.64 3.66 0.33
N SER A 68 8.99 2.79 1.10
CA SER A 68 9.50 1.49 1.54
C SER A 68 8.60 0.41 0.95
N LEU A 69 9.20 -0.50 0.18
CA LEU A 69 8.56 -1.72 -0.31
C LEU A 69 8.95 -2.87 0.61
N ARG A 70 7.95 -3.43 1.28
CA ARG A 70 8.14 -4.51 2.26
C ARG A 70 8.35 -5.83 1.53
N ALA A 71 9.47 -6.52 1.81
CA ALA A 71 9.74 -7.82 1.21
C ALA A 71 8.91 -8.94 1.85
N SER A 72 8.85 -8.97 3.18
CA SER A 72 8.17 -10.03 3.93
C SER A 72 6.73 -9.70 4.30
N GLN A 73 6.39 -8.42 4.50
CA GLN A 73 5.07 -8.02 4.99
C GLN A 73 4.16 -7.59 3.83
N GLY A 74 2.89 -7.99 3.90
CA GLY A 74 1.93 -7.69 2.85
C GLY A 74 0.54 -8.24 3.10
N PHE A 75 -0.18 -8.51 2.02
CA PHE A 75 -1.55 -8.97 2.00
C PHE A 75 -1.62 -10.36 1.40
N ALA A 76 -2.13 -11.32 2.16
CA ALA A 76 -2.44 -12.66 1.67
C ALA A 76 -3.95 -12.82 1.50
N LEU A 77 -4.36 -13.70 0.59
CA LEU A 77 -5.76 -14.07 0.43
C LEU A 77 -6.24 -14.78 1.69
N GLU A 78 -7.37 -14.31 2.22
CA GLU A 78 -8.02 -14.94 3.35
C GLU A 78 -8.81 -16.17 2.88
N GLU A 79 -8.32 -17.37 3.24
CA GLU A 79 -9.03 -18.63 2.95
C GLU A 79 -10.35 -18.75 3.74
N ARG A 80 -10.36 -18.28 5.00
CA ARG A 80 -11.58 -18.24 5.83
C ARG A 80 -12.41 -17.00 5.50
N ARG A 81 -13.13 -17.06 4.37
CA ARG A 81 -14.00 -15.97 3.91
C ARG A 81 -14.96 -15.54 5.03
N PRO A 82 -14.99 -14.26 5.42
CA PRO A 82 -15.94 -13.78 6.41
C PRO A 82 -17.37 -13.93 5.89
N ALA A 83 -18.29 -14.42 6.73
CA ALA A 83 -19.69 -14.68 6.35
C ALA A 83 -20.46 -13.45 5.84
N HIS A 84 -19.93 -12.24 6.05
CA HIS A 84 -20.54 -10.97 5.66
C HIS A 84 -20.06 -10.44 4.30
N LEU A 85 -19.04 -11.04 3.69
CA LEU A 85 -18.51 -10.58 2.41
C LEU A 85 -19.19 -11.36 1.27
N PRO A 86 -19.71 -10.67 0.23
CA PRO A 86 -20.20 -11.33 -0.97
C PRO A 86 -19.15 -12.29 -1.57
N SER A 87 -19.59 -13.42 -2.12
CA SER A 87 -18.70 -14.47 -2.63
C SER A 87 -17.78 -14.04 -3.78
N ASP A 88 -18.16 -12.97 -4.47
CA ASP A 88 -17.49 -12.33 -5.60
C ASP A 88 -16.35 -11.39 -5.20
N ILE A 89 -16.23 -11.03 -3.91
CA ILE A 89 -15.18 -10.12 -3.45
C ILE A 89 -14.08 -10.92 -2.73
N PRO A 90 -12.81 -10.83 -3.16
CA PRO A 90 -11.70 -11.42 -2.44
C PRO A 90 -11.47 -10.68 -1.11
N ALA A 91 -11.27 -11.45 -0.04
CA ALA A 91 -10.84 -10.92 1.25
C ALA A 91 -9.32 -11.04 1.35
N TYR A 92 -8.66 -9.95 1.72
CA TYR A 92 -7.22 -9.95 2.01
C TYR A 92 -6.99 -9.70 3.50
N ARG A 93 -6.02 -10.41 4.07
CA ARG A 93 -5.53 -10.18 5.42
C ARG A 93 -4.08 -9.71 5.36
N LEU A 94 -3.74 -8.77 6.24
CA LEU A 94 -2.34 -8.37 6.43
C LEU A 94 -1.57 -9.51 7.12
N VAL A 95 -0.45 -9.91 6.52
CA VAL A 95 0.46 -10.93 7.03
C VAL A 95 1.86 -10.36 7.15
N ASP A 96 2.58 -10.78 8.19
CA ASP A 96 3.97 -10.34 8.42
C ASP A 96 4.99 -11.16 7.60
N LYS A 97 4.58 -12.31 7.07
CA LYS A 97 5.40 -13.19 6.24
C LYS A 97 4.59 -13.65 5.02
N LEU A 98 4.95 -13.11 3.86
CA LEU A 98 4.48 -13.55 2.56
C LEU A 98 5.19 -14.86 2.15
N GLU A 99 4.50 -15.66 1.34
CA GLU A 99 5.02 -16.94 0.85
C GLU A 99 6.21 -16.76 -0.12
N SER A 100 6.22 -15.66 -0.88
CA SER A 100 7.29 -15.30 -1.83
C SER A 100 7.84 -13.91 -1.49
N PRO A 101 8.86 -13.81 -0.62
CA PRO A 101 9.45 -12.54 -0.23
C PRO A 101 10.42 -11.95 -1.27
N THR A 102 10.64 -12.64 -2.39
CA THR A 102 11.61 -12.21 -3.41
C THR A 102 11.08 -11.00 -4.18
N LEU A 103 11.85 -9.92 -4.23
CA LEU A 103 11.48 -8.71 -4.96
C LEU A 103 12.03 -8.74 -6.39
N ASP A 104 11.27 -9.36 -7.30
CA ASP A 104 11.60 -9.43 -8.72
C ASP A 104 11.48 -8.06 -9.41
N GLU A 105 12.10 -7.92 -10.59
CA GLU A 105 12.10 -6.67 -11.35
C GLU A 105 10.68 -6.12 -11.61
N LYS A 106 9.70 -6.99 -11.89
CA LYS A 106 8.29 -6.58 -12.08
C LYS A 106 7.71 -5.91 -10.83
N LYS A 107 7.99 -6.47 -9.65
CA LYS A 107 7.53 -5.91 -8.36
C LYS A 107 8.18 -4.56 -8.11
N LEU A 108 9.46 -4.43 -8.43
CA LEU A 108 10.20 -3.17 -8.35
C LEU A 108 9.65 -2.11 -9.31
N GLN A 109 9.36 -2.47 -10.56
CA GLN A 109 8.77 -1.58 -11.55
C GLN A 109 7.38 -1.08 -11.11
N GLN A 110 6.51 -1.97 -10.63
CA GLN A 110 5.20 -1.58 -10.08
C GLN A 110 5.35 -0.62 -8.89
N ALA A 111 6.27 -0.92 -7.97
CA ALA A 111 6.55 -0.06 -6.83
C ALA A 111 7.09 1.31 -7.25
N ALA A 112 7.97 1.36 -8.26
CA ALA A 112 8.51 2.60 -8.82
C ALA A 112 7.41 3.44 -9.46
N VAL A 113 6.48 2.83 -10.21
CA VAL A 113 5.32 3.52 -10.80
C VAL A 113 4.41 4.09 -9.71
N LEU A 114 4.20 3.38 -8.60
CA LEU A 114 3.45 3.90 -7.46
C LEU A 114 4.15 5.10 -6.81
N ALA A 115 5.47 5.01 -6.58
CA ALA A 115 6.26 6.12 -6.04
C ALA A 115 6.20 7.36 -6.96
N LEU A 116 6.28 7.15 -8.27
CA LEU A 116 6.13 8.20 -9.29
C LEU A 116 4.73 8.84 -9.26
N SER A 117 3.68 8.02 -9.23
CA SER A 117 2.28 8.45 -9.22
C SER A 117 1.91 9.23 -7.96
N TRP A 118 2.65 9.03 -6.87
CA TRP A 118 2.49 9.78 -5.64
C TRP A 118 3.29 11.08 -5.59
N SER A 119 4.11 11.38 -6.62
CA SER A 119 4.80 12.66 -6.74
C SER A 119 3.85 13.81 -7.03
N ARG A 120 4.18 14.99 -6.51
CA ARG A 120 3.45 16.23 -6.83
C ARG A 120 3.48 16.57 -8.32
N ALA A 121 4.55 16.19 -9.03
CA ALA A 121 4.69 16.41 -10.45
C ALA A 121 3.61 15.68 -11.28
N TRP A 122 3.09 14.55 -10.79
CA TRP A 122 2.02 13.79 -11.45
C TRP A 122 0.69 14.55 -11.50
N ASN A 123 0.37 15.30 -10.44
CA ASN A 123 -0.83 16.14 -10.39
C ASN A 123 -0.64 17.54 -10.99
N GLY A 124 0.57 17.89 -11.43
CA GLY A 124 0.89 19.22 -11.97
C GLY A 124 0.22 19.55 -13.31
N GLY A 125 -0.44 18.57 -13.95
CA GLY A 125 -1.17 18.76 -15.21
C GLY A 125 -2.53 19.45 -15.10
N GLY A 126 -3.02 19.79 -13.89
CA GLY A 126 -4.33 20.43 -13.76
C GLY A 126 -4.62 20.99 -12.38
N ALA A 127 -4.15 22.20 -12.10
CA ALA A 127 -4.78 23.14 -11.16
C ALA A 127 -4.07 24.52 -11.20
N HIS A 128 -4.27 25.24 -12.30
CA HIS A 128 -4.37 26.70 -12.25
C HIS A 128 -5.73 27.05 -12.89
N GLY A 129 -6.68 27.39 -12.02
CA GLY A 129 -8.00 27.95 -12.30
C GLY A 129 -8.37 28.81 -11.10
#